data_AF-A0A7N8WP22-F1
#
_entry.id   AF-A0A7N8WP22-F1
#
_cell.length_a   1.000
_cell.length_b   1.000
_cell.length_c   1.000
_cell.angle_alpha   90.00
_cell.angle_beta   90.00
_cell.angle_gamma   90.00
#
_symmetry.space_group_name_H-M   'P 1'
#
loop_
_entity.id
_entity.type
_entity.pdbx_description
1 polymer ?
#
loop_
_entity_poly.entity_id
_entity_poly.type
_entity_poly.pdbx_seq_one_letter_code
_entity_poly.pdbx_strand_id
1 'polypeptide(L)'
;MPRQWKRKTDRGVPANVLKVASDEVTGKGKSVRSVAKAHGICHVTLSRYCKSLQKLRDQGSSDLPSVGYRSNNKVFSETREGLNTSTGVRQKKCCVRKFAFQLAVTYNITHPQIWNENQMAGPDWFTFFMKRNPSLSMRSAEATSLTRATSFNRTNVERFFNSLGRVIERYKFDGSDIWNVDETESGWSVRKRQTLFWIVL
;
A
#
# COMPACT_ATOMS: atom_id res chain seq x y z
N MET A 1 -17.99 -16.34 -4.07
CA MET A 1 -16.74 -17.12 -3.99
C MET A 1 -15.79 -16.51 -2.96
N PRO A 2 -15.11 -17.29 -2.11
CA PRO A 2 -14.15 -16.73 -1.15
C PRO A 2 -12.99 -16.06 -1.91
N ARG A 3 -12.85 -14.73 -1.79
CA ARG A 3 -11.75 -13.96 -2.41
C ARG A 3 -10.39 -14.22 -1.73
N GLN A 4 -10.38 -15.02 -0.67
CA GLN A 4 -9.18 -15.44 0.02
C GLN A 4 -8.94 -16.90 -0.31
N TRP A 5 -7.95 -17.15 -1.16
CA TRP A 5 -7.49 -18.51 -1.39
C TRP A 5 -6.74 -18.98 -0.15
N LYS A 6 -7.34 -19.95 0.56
CA LYS A 6 -6.61 -20.74 1.55
C LYS A 6 -5.93 -21.88 0.83
N ARG A 7 -4.63 -22.02 1.04
CA ARG A 7 -3.85 -23.12 0.48
C ARG A 7 -4.41 -24.44 1.01
N LYS A 8 -4.70 -25.37 0.08
CA LYS A 8 -5.24 -26.70 0.43
C LYS A 8 -4.15 -27.77 0.57
N THR A 9 -2.93 -27.47 0.13
CA THR A 9 -1.83 -28.44 0.08
C THR A 9 -0.51 -27.79 0.46
N ASP A 10 0.29 -28.47 1.27
CA ASP A 10 1.67 -28.04 1.58
C ASP A 10 2.68 -28.49 0.50
N ARG A 11 2.19 -28.83 -0.69
CA ARG A 11 3.02 -29.24 -1.82
C ARG A 11 3.83 -28.06 -2.34
N GLY A 12 5.15 -28.15 -2.25
CA GLY A 12 6.09 -27.17 -2.80
C GLY A 12 7.17 -26.83 -1.79
N VAL A 13 8.38 -26.58 -2.28
CA VAL A 13 9.52 -26.27 -1.42
C VAL A 13 9.50 -24.78 -1.07
N PRO A 14 9.57 -24.40 0.22
CA PRO A 14 9.62 -23.01 0.61
C PRO A 14 10.93 -22.34 0.15
N ALA A 15 10.87 -21.04 -0.16
CA ALA A 15 12.00 -20.28 -0.68
C ALA A 15 13.23 -20.32 0.22
N ASN A 16 13.01 -20.27 1.54
CA ASN A 16 14.09 -20.30 2.54
C ASN A 16 14.90 -21.60 2.44
N VAL A 17 14.23 -22.74 2.25
CA VAL A 17 14.89 -24.06 2.15
C VAL A 17 15.68 -24.17 0.84
N LEU A 18 15.15 -23.63 -0.27
CA LEU A 18 15.88 -23.61 -1.55
C LEU A 18 17.13 -22.73 -1.48
N LYS A 19 17.07 -21.59 -0.77
CA LYS A 19 18.21 -20.70 -0.55
C LYS A 19 19.31 -21.40 0.25
N VAL A 20 18.97 -22.01 1.39
CA VAL A 20 19.94 -22.74 2.22
C VAL A 20 20.58 -23.87 1.42
N ALA A 21 19.78 -24.67 0.70
CA ALA A 21 20.30 -25.75 -0.12
C ALA A 21 21.18 -25.26 -1.28
N SER A 22 20.87 -24.13 -1.92
CA SER A 22 21.73 -23.57 -2.98
C SER A 22 23.06 -23.07 -2.44
N ASP A 23 23.04 -22.43 -1.26
CA ASP A 23 24.24 -21.91 -0.62
C ASP A 23 25.18 -23.05 -0.21
N GLU A 24 24.65 -24.22 0.17
CA GLU A 24 25.47 -25.41 0.42
C GLU A 24 26.08 -26.01 -0.85
N VAL A 25 25.37 -25.97 -1.98
CA VAL A 25 25.90 -26.44 -3.26
C VAL A 25 27.01 -25.51 -3.76
N THR A 26 26.78 -24.19 -3.74
CA THR A 26 27.75 -23.21 -4.24
C THR A 26 28.90 -22.97 -3.28
N GLY A 27 28.64 -22.88 -1.98
CA GLY A 27 29.64 -22.54 -0.97
C GLY A 27 30.50 -23.71 -0.51
N LYS A 28 29.94 -24.93 -0.43
CA LYS A 28 30.66 -26.13 0.05
C LYS A 28 31.05 -27.10 -1.08
N GLY A 29 30.77 -26.75 -2.35
CA GLY A 29 31.10 -27.58 -3.51
C GLY A 29 30.43 -28.97 -3.55
N LYS A 30 29.33 -29.16 -2.80
CA LYS A 30 28.65 -30.46 -2.70
C LYS A 30 27.80 -30.75 -3.93
N SER A 31 27.65 -32.03 -4.28
CA SER A 31 26.82 -32.43 -5.41
C SER A 31 25.33 -32.12 -5.17
N VAL A 32 24.66 -31.61 -6.21
CA VAL A 32 23.23 -31.22 -6.16
C VAL A 32 22.34 -32.36 -5.67
N ARG A 33 22.62 -33.60 -6.10
CA ARG A 33 21.84 -34.78 -5.69
C ARG A 33 22.00 -35.12 -4.21
N SER A 34 23.21 -34.97 -3.66
CA SER A 34 23.49 -35.23 -2.24
C SER A 34 22.77 -34.21 -1.35
N VAL A 35 22.91 -32.93 -1.67
CA VAL A 35 22.25 -31.84 -0.95
C VAL A 35 20.73 -31.95 -1.06
N ALA A 36 20.19 -32.23 -2.25
CA ALA A 36 18.76 -32.42 -2.44
C ALA A 36 18.21 -33.56 -1.58
N LYS A 37 18.93 -34.69 -1.48
CA LYS A 37 18.54 -35.82 -0.62
C LYS A 37 18.55 -35.44 0.86
N ALA A 38 19.57 -34.69 1.32
CA ALA A 38 19.69 -34.25 2.71
C ALA A 38 18.56 -33.30 3.13
N HIS A 39 18.13 -32.41 2.23
CA HIS A 39 17.04 -31.46 2.48
C HIS A 39 15.64 -31.99 2.12
N GLY A 40 15.52 -33.24 1.66
CA GLY A 40 14.24 -33.83 1.25
C GLY A 40 13.62 -33.17 0.01
N ILE A 41 14.44 -32.60 -0.88
CA ILE A 41 14.00 -31.87 -2.08
C ILE A 41 14.21 -32.74 -3.32
N CYS A 42 13.35 -32.61 -4.33
CA CYS A 42 13.62 -33.17 -5.65
C CYS A 42 14.86 -32.50 -6.27
N HIS A 43 15.87 -33.29 -6.64
CA HIS A 43 17.13 -32.78 -7.21
C HIS A 43 16.93 -31.89 -8.46
N VAL A 44 15.85 -32.11 -9.23
CA VAL A 44 15.50 -31.28 -10.39
C VAL A 44 15.09 -29.87 -9.96
N THR A 45 14.31 -29.75 -8.88
CA THR A 45 13.88 -28.45 -8.32
C THR A 45 15.09 -27.65 -7.85
N LEU A 46 15.99 -28.27 -7.11
CA LEU A 46 17.22 -27.63 -6.65
C LEU A 46 18.12 -27.23 -7.83
N SER A 47 18.29 -28.12 -8.81
CA SER A 47 19.08 -27.82 -10.01
C SER A 47 18.51 -26.64 -10.81
N ARG A 48 17.19 -26.58 -11.01
CA ARG A 48 16.53 -25.44 -11.68
C ARG A 48 16.75 -24.14 -10.91
N TYR A 49 16.66 -24.17 -9.58
CA TYR A 49 16.89 -23.01 -8.74
C TYR A 49 18.33 -22.51 -8.86
N CYS A 50 19.34 -23.38 -8.74
CA CYS A 50 20.74 -23.01 -8.89
C CYS A 50 21.06 -22.44 -10.29
N LYS A 51 20.50 -23.01 -11.36
CA LYS A 51 20.66 -22.49 -12.72
C LYS A 51 20.05 -21.09 -12.88
N SER A 52 18.85 -20.88 -12.32
CA SER A 52 18.21 -19.56 -12.35
C SER A 52 19.00 -18.53 -11.55
N LEU A 53 19.60 -18.93 -10.43
CA LEU A 53 20.41 -18.09 -9.57
C LEU A 53 21.73 -17.70 -10.25
N GLN A 54 22.36 -18.64 -10.94
CA GLN A 54 23.54 -18.36 -11.76
C GLN A 54 23.22 -17.34 -12.85
N LYS A 55 22.12 -17.51 -13.57
CA LYS A 55 21.69 -16.58 -14.62
C LYS A 55 21.47 -15.15 -14.11
N LEU A 56 20.96 -14.98 -12.89
CA LEU A 56 20.79 -13.65 -12.27
C LEU A 56 22.13 -13.02 -11.90
N ARG A 57 23.06 -13.83 -11.38
CA ARG A 57 24.44 -13.39 -11.08
C ARG A 57 25.18 -12.96 -12.34
N ASP A 58 25.03 -13.71 -13.43
CA ASP A 58 25.63 -13.39 -14.72
C ASP A 58 25.08 -12.06 -15.29
N GLN A 59 23.87 -11.67 -14.89
CA GLN A 59 23.25 -10.38 -15.23
C GLN A 59 23.61 -9.24 -14.26
N GLY A 60 24.49 -9.49 -13.28
CA GLY A 60 24.90 -8.51 -12.27
C GLY A 60 23.83 -8.20 -11.21
N SER A 61 22.72 -8.96 -11.17
CA SER A 61 21.72 -8.82 -10.12
C SER A 61 22.08 -9.68 -8.90
N SER A 62 21.95 -9.09 -7.72
CA SER A 62 22.08 -9.78 -6.42
C SER A 62 20.75 -10.38 -5.94
N ASP A 63 19.70 -10.33 -6.76
CA ASP A 63 18.36 -10.80 -6.40
C ASP A 63 18.27 -12.33 -6.37
N LEU A 64 17.35 -12.84 -5.54
CA LEU A 64 17.04 -14.27 -5.47
C LEU A 64 16.05 -14.68 -6.57
N PRO A 65 16.16 -15.90 -7.12
CA PRO A 65 15.17 -16.42 -8.05
C PRO A 65 13.75 -16.43 -7.47
N SER A 66 12.79 -15.92 -8.25
CA SER A 66 11.37 -16.01 -7.93
C SER A 66 10.92 -17.47 -7.89
N VAL A 67 10.51 -17.95 -6.73
CA VAL A 67 9.99 -19.31 -6.52
C VAL A 67 8.51 -19.30 -6.11
N GLY A 68 7.76 -20.29 -6.59
CA GLY A 68 6.34 -20.42 -6.30
C GLY A 68 5.44 -19.63 -7.26
N TYR A 69 4.17 -19.50 -6.87
CA TYR A 69 3.15 -18.86 -7.69
C TYR A 69 3.26 -17.33 -7.59
N ARG A 70 3.44 -16.65 -8.73
CA ARG A 70 3.38 -15.19 -8.79
C ARG A 70 1.93 -14.72 -8.78
N SER A 71 1.61 -13.78 -7.89
CA SER A 71 0.31 -13.09 -8.00
C SER A 71 0.37 -12.11 -9.16
N ASN A 72 -0.37 -12.38 -10.23
CA ASN A 72 -0.41 -11.51 -11.42
C ASN A 72 -1.06 -10.12 -11.17
N ASN A 73 -1.53 -9.84 -9.95
CA ASN A 73 -2.32 -8.64 -9.65
C ASN A 73 -1.52 -7.50 -8.99
N LYS A 74 -0.20 -7.64 -8.84
CA LYS A 74 0.66 -6.59 -8.24
C LYS A 74 1.10 -5.60 -9.32
N VAL A 75 0.27 -4.58 -9.56
CA VAL A 75 0.54 -3.51 -10.54
C VAL A 75 1.58 -2.50 -10.00
N PHE A 76 1.61 -2.23 -8.69
CA PHE A 76 2.55 -1.29 -8.08
C PHE A 76 3.59 -2.01 -7.22
N SER A 77 4.86 -1.55 -7.31
CA SER A 77 5.95 -1.99 -6.44
C SER A 77 5.85 -1.33 -5.05
N GLU A 78 6.45 -1.97 -4.05
CA GLU A 78 6.32 -1.63 -2.62
C GLU A 78 6.75 -0.18 -2.31
N THR A 79 7.80 0.31 -2.98
CA THR A 79 8.30 1.70 -2.87
C THR A 79 7.32 2.74 -3.45
N ARG A 80 6.46 2.36 -4.41
CA ARG A 80 5.52 3.27 -5.08
C ARG A 80 4.16 3.33 -4.38
N GLU A 81 3.83 2.37 -3.53
CA GLU A 81 2.56 2.35 -2.77
C GLU A 81 2.56 3.36 -1.60
N GLY A 82 3.73 3.78 -1.11
CA GLY A 82 3.85 4.81 -0.08
C GLY A 82 3.28 6.18 -0.50
N LEU A 83 3.40 6.54 -1.78
CA LEU A 83 2.92 7.83 -2.31
C LEU A 83 1.38 7.91 -2.34
N ASN A 84 0.69 6.78 -2.46
CA ASN A 84 -0.77 6.73 -2.37
C ASN A 84 -1.28 6.94 -0.94
N THR A 85 -0.40 6.77 0.06
CA THR A 85 -0.76 6.76 1.48
C THR A 85 -0.69 8.16 2.11
N SER A 86 0.13 9.06 1.56
CA SER A 86 0.37 10.40 2.11
C SER A 86 -0.76 11.40 1.85
N THR A 87 -1.65 11.13 0.89
CA THR A 87 -2.84 11.97 0.68
C THR A 87 -3.92 11.53 1.67
N GLY A 88 -3.90 12.11 2.87
CA GLY A 88 -4.89 11.93 3.95
C GLY A 88 -6.32 12.38 3.62
N VAL A 89 -6.70 12.30 2.35
CA VAL A 89 -8.02 12.64 1.86
C VAL A 89 -8.95 11.47 2.18
N ARG A 90 -10.12 11.76 2.76
CA ARG A 90 -11.23 10.81 2.91
C ARG A 90 -11.72 10.41 1.52
N GLN A 91 -11.03 9.48 0.86
CA GLN A 91 -11.35 9.12 -0.51
C GLN A 91 -12.40 8.01 -0.55
N LYS A 92 -13.49 8.26 -1.27
CA LYS A 92 -14.43 7.20 -1.66
C LYS A 92 -13.66 6.13 -2.44
N LYS A 93 -14.04 4.86 -2.31
CA LYS A 93 -13.43 3.71 -3.05
C LYS A 93 -13.17 4.00 -4.54
N CYS A 94 -14.08 4.74 -5.17
CA CYS A 94 -13.98 5.12 -6.58
C CYS A 94 -12.80 6.06 -6.87
N CYS A 95 -12.53 7.02 -5.98
CA CYS A 95 -11.44 8.00 -6.14
C CYS A 95 -10.08 7.32 -6.11
N VAL A 96 -9.84 6.42 -5.15
CA VAL A 96 -8.56 5.68 -5.05
C VAL A 96 -8.32 4.83 -6.31
N ARG A 97 -9.38 4.20 -6.83
CA ARG A 97 -9.29 3.36 -8.04
C ARG A 97 -9.01 4.18 -9.30
N LYS A 98 -9.61 5.37 -9.43
CA LYS A 98 -9.33 6.30 -10.53
C LYS A 98 -7.91 6.88 -10.44
N PHE A 99 -7.49 7.27 -9.24
CA PHE A 99 -6.15 7.79 -8.99
C PHE A 99 -5.08 6.74 -9.31
N ALA A 100 -5.29 5.49 -8.88
CA ALA A 100 -4.41 4.38 -9.24
C ALA A 100 -4.31 4.18 -10.76
N PHE A 101 -5.42 4.29 -11.49
CA PHE A 101 -5.39 4.22 -12.95
C PHE A 101 -4.58 5.38 -13.56
N GLN A 102 -4.83 6.62 -13.13
CA GLN A 102 -4.07 7.78 -13.58
C GLN A 102 -2.57 7.60 -13.35
N LEU A 103 -2.17 7.13 -12.17
CA LEU A 103 -0.77 6.84 -11.88
C LEU A 103 -0.19 5.75 -12.77
N ALA A 104 -0.96 4.69 -13.04
CA ALA A 104 -0.51 3.62 -13.94
C ALA A 104 -0.25 4.15 -15.36
N VAL A 105 -1.10 5.05 -15.85
CA VAL A 105 -0.93 5.72 -17.15
C VAL A 105 0.27 6.67 -17.14
N THR A 106 0.39 7.54 -16.13
CA THR A 106 1.49 8.53 -16.05
C THR A 106 2.86 7.87 -15.93
N TYR A 107 2.96 6.77 -15.18
CA TYR A 107 4.20 6.02 -15.01
C TYR A 107 4.39 4.90 -16.03
N ASN A 108 3.53 4.81 -17.04
CA ASN A 108 3.54 3.80 -18.11
C ASN A 108 3.70 2.36 -17.56
N ILE A 109 2.96 2.05 -16.51
CA ILE A 109 2.99 0.74 -15.83
C ILE A 109 2.02 -0.19 -16.55
N THR A 110 2.45 -1.44 -16.80
CA THR A 110 1.58 -2.46 -17.37
C THR A 110 0.41 -2.76 -16.43
N HIS A 111 -0.81 -2.61 -16.95
CA HIS A 111 -2.05 -2.80 -16.20
C HIS A 111 -3.09 -3.55 -17.04
N PRO A 112 -4.09 -4.18 -16.42
CA PRO A 112 -5.12 -4.92 -17.15
C PRO A 112 -5.93 -4.02 -18.10
N GLN A 113 -6.26 -4.53 -19.28
CA GLN A 113 -7.00 -3.79 -20.32
C GLN A 113 -8.37 -3.27 -19.83
N ILE A 114 -9.00 -4.00 -18.92
CA ILE A 114 -10.26 -3.62 -18.25
C ILE A 114 -10.14 -2.28 -17.50
N TRP A 115 -8.94 -1.88 -17.08
CA TRP A 115 -8.74 -0.58 -16.44
C TRP A 115 -8.87 0.58 -17.44
N ASN A 116 -8.49 0.36 -18.71
CA ASN A 116 -8.65 1.35 -19.78
C ASN A 116 -10.12 1.55 -20.15
N GLU A 117 -10.89 0.46 -20.22
CA GLU A 117 -12.32 0.53 -20.51
C GLU A 117 -13.08 1.31 -19.43
N ASN A 118 -12.76 1.05 -18.16
CA ASN A 118 -13.46 1.66 -17.03
C ASN A 118 -12.81 2.97 -16.52
N GLN A 119 -11.65 3.34 -17.06
CA GLN A 119 -10.79 4.44 -16.60
C GLN A 119 -10.55 4.38 -15.07
N MET A 120 -10.47 3.17 -14.52
CA MET A 120 -10.29 2.93 -13.08
C MET A 120 -9.74 1.53 -12.81
N ALA A 121 -8.96 1.41 -11.73
CA ALA A 121 -8.46 0.13 -11.27
C ALA A 121 -9.59 -0.82 -10.87
N GLY A 122 -9.39 -2.13 -10.99
CA GLY A 122 -10.40 -3.14 -10.64
C GLY A 122 -10.75 -3.18 -9.14
N PRO A 123 -11.94 -3.70 -8.77
CA PRO A 123 -12.34 -3.83 -7.36
C PRO A 123 -11.46 -4.82 -6.58
N ASP A 124 -10.98 -5.87 -7.25
CA ASP A 124 -10.08 -6.84 -6.63
C ASP A 124 -8.69 -6.23 -6.37
N TRP A 125 -8.17 -5.42 -7.30
CA TRP A 125 -6.93 -4.66 -7.08
C TRP A 125 -7.03 -3.79 -5.83
N PHE A 126 -8.13 -3.05 -5.67
CA PHE A 126 -8.34 -2.20 -4.48
C PHE A 126 -8.37 -3.03 -3.18
N THR A 127 -9.02 -4.20 -3.22
CA THR A 127 -9.09 -5.10 -2.06
C THR A 127 -7.70 -5.61 -1.66
N PHE A 128 -6.87 -6.00 -2.62
CA PHE A 128 -5.48 -6.42 -2.36
C PHE A 128 -4.57 -5.24 -1.98
N PHE A 129 -4.81 -4.04 -2.50
CA PHE A 129 -4.10 -2.83 -2.11
C PHE A 129 -4.34 -2.48 -0.63
N MET A 130 -5.60 -2.47 -0.18
CA MET A 130 -5.94 -2.22 1.23
C MET A 130 -5.36 -3.29 2.16
N LYS A 131 -5.30 -4.57 1.75
CA LYS A 131 -4.70 -5.63 2.57
C LYS A 131 -3.19 -5.47 2.77
N ARG A 132 -2.50 -4.95 1.75
CA ARG A 132 -1.04 -4.73 1.80
C ARG A 132 -0.67 -3.48 2.60
N ASN A 133 -1.60 -2.53 2.71
CA ASN A 133 -1.41 -1.26 3.40
C ASN A 133 -2.39 -1.14 4.59
N PRO A 134 -2.20 -1.90 5.68
CA PRO A 134 -3.12 -1.92 6.82
C PRO A 134 -3.17 -0.59 7.59
N SER A 135 -2.19 0.29 7.41
CA SER A 135 -2.19 1.66 7.93
C SER A 135 -3.29 2.53 7.28
N LEU A 136 -3.77 2.14 6.10
CA LEU A 136 -4.87 2.82 5.43
C LEU A 136 -6.21 2.35 5.97
N SER A 137 -6.91 3.24 6.66
CA SER A 137 -8.30 3.02 7.08
C SER A 137 -9.27 3.79 6.19
N MET A 138 -10.29 3.11 5.68
CA MET A 138 -11.41 3.79 5.03
C MET A 138 -12.37 4.26 6.11
N ARG A 139 -12.34 5.56 6.42
CA ARG A 139 -13.30 6.16 7.34
C ARG A 139 -14.57 6.50 6.58
N SER A 140 -15.69 5.99 7.04
CA SER A 140 -16.99 6.55 6.69
C SER A 140 -17.04 8.01 7.17
N ALA A 141 -17.73 8.87 6.43
CA ALA A 141 -18.08 10.18 6.98
C ALA A 141 -18.90 9.94 8.25
N GLU A 142 -18.56 10.64 9.33
CA GLU A 142 -19.43 10.66 10.50
C GLU A 142 -20.74 11.33 10.09
N ALA A 143 -21.85 10.81 10.61
CA ALA A 143 -23.15 11.41 10.37
C ALA A 143 -23.15 12.81 11.01
N THR A 144 -23.01 13.83 10.18
CA THR A 144 -23.12 15.22 10.60
C THR A 144 -24.57 15.47 11.02
N SER A 145 -24.79 15.96 12.24
CA SER A 145 -26.14 16.36 12.68
C SER A 145 -26.71 17.42 11.74
N LEU A 146 -28.04 17.46 11.61
CA LEU A 146 -28.72 18.45 10.76
C LEU A 146 -28.31 19.89 11.13
N THR A 147 -28.15 20.16 12.42
CA THR A 147 -27.65 21.44 12.95
C THR A 147 -26.25 21.79 12.48
N ARG A 148 -25.31 20.83 12.45
CA ARG A 148 -23.97 21.07 11.90
C ARG A 148 -24.03 21.30 10.39
N ALA A 149 -24.86 20.56 9.66
CA ALA A 149 -25.03 20.74 8.22
C ALA A 149 -25.62 22.10 7.85
N THR A 150 -26.64 22.58 8.58
CA THR A 150 -27.25 23.91 8.35
C THR A 150 -26.35 25.05 8.79
N SER A 151 -25.51 24.83 9.82
CA SER A 151 -24.54 25.83 10.27
C SER A 151 -23.37 26.02 9.28
N PHE A 152 -23.13 25.05 8.40
CA PHE A 152 -22.09 25.05 7.37
C PHE A 152 -22.51 25.85 6.12
N ASN A 153 -22.83 27.14 6.30
CA ASN A 153 -23.21 28.05 5.22
C ASN A 153 -22.11 29.07 4.90
N ARG A 154 -22.15 29.67 3.71
CA ARG A 154 -21.12 30.62 3.22
C ARG A 154 -20.85 31.74 4.22
N THR A 155 -21.90 32.36 4.74
CA THR A 155 -21.81 33.51 5.65
C THR A 155 -21.13 33.14 6.97
N ASN A 156 -21.44 31.98 7.54
CA ASN A 156 -20.84 31.49 8.79
C ASN A 156 -19.38 31.09 8.59
N VAL A 157 -19.08 30.42 7.47
CA VAL A 157 -17.71 30.04 7.10
C VAL A 157 -16.85 31.28 6.90
N GLU A 158 -17.35 32.26 6.14
CA GLU A 158 -16.67 33.54 5.91
C GLU A 158 -16.44 34.30 7.22
N ARG A 159 -17.45 34.41 8.08
CA ARG A 159 -17.32 35.05 9.40
C ARG A 159 -16.26 34.36 10.27
N PHE A 160 -16.23 33.03 10.26
CA PHE A 160 -15.24 32.26 11.00
C PHE A 160 -13.82 32.53 10.51
N PHE A 161 -13.56 32.41 9.20
CA PHE A 161 -12.22 32.61 8.64
C PHE A 161 -11.74 34.07 8.75
N ASN A 162 -12.63 35.05 8.60
CA ASN A 162 -12.29 36.46 8.83
C ASN A 162 -11.89 36.71 10.29
N SER A 163 -12.60 36.09 11.25
CA SER A 163 -12.26 36.20 12.67
C SER A 163 -10.94 35.49 13.00
N LEU A 164 -10.72 34.31 12.43
CA LEU A 164 -9.48 33.55 12.58
C LEU A 164 -8.29 34.33 12.01
N GLY A 165 -8.42 34.92 10.82
CA GLY A 165 -7.38 35.73 10.19
C GLY A 165 -6.95 36.90 11.07
N ARG A 166 -7.91 37.65 11.64
CA ARG A 166 -7.62 38.75 12.58
C ARG A 166 -6.83 38.29 13.81
N VAL A 167 -7.15 37.11 14.35
CA VAL A 167 -6.48 36.56 15.53
C VAL A 167 -5.06 36.10 15.17
N ILE A 168 -4.88 35.46 14.01
CA ILE A 168 -3.55 35.09 13.51
C ILE A 168 -2.68 36.33 13.27
N GLU A 169 -3.22 37.38 12.62
CA GLU A 169 -2.49 38.63 12.39
C GLU A 169 -2.07 39.33 13.69
N ARG A 170 -2.96 39.30 14.71
CA ARG A 170 -2.72 39.96 15.99
C ARG A 170 -1.66 39.26 16.84
N TYR A 171 -1.71 37.93 16.93
CA TYR A 171 -0.88 37.17 17.86
C TYR A 171 0.28 36.42 17.17
N LYS A 172 0.28 36.32 15.84
CA LYS A 172 1.36 35.77 15.01
C LYS A 172 1.85 34.38 15.44
N PHE A 173 0.96 33.53 15.94
CA PHE A 173 1.29 32.14 16.26
C PHE A 173 1.40 31.30 14.99
N ASP A 174 2.27 30.29 15.02
CA ASP A 174 2.49 29.40 13.89
C ASP A 174 1.40 28.31 13.84
N GLY A 175 1.25 27.65 12.68
CA GLY A 175 0.31 26.54 12.54
C GLY A 175 0.58 25.40 13.53
N SER A 176 1.81 25.29 14.03
CA SER A 176 2.22 24.32 15.07
C SER A 176 1.62 24.60 16.47
N ASP A 177 1.11 25.82 16.70
CA ASP A 177 0.50 26.27 17.95
C ASP A 177 -1.03 26.18 17.95
N ILE A 178 -1.63 25.74 16.83
CA ILE A 178 -3.09 25.63 16.69
C ILE A 178 -3.55 24.23 17.08
N TRP A 179 -4.30 24.14 18.17
CA TRP A 179 -4.86 22.89 18.69
C TRP A 179 -6.37 22.84 18.43
N ASN A 180 -6.87 21.70 17.93
CA ASN A 180 -8.30 21.46 17.86
C ASN A 180 -8.73 20.77 19.16
N VAL A 181 -9.68 21.39 19.86
CA VAL A 181 -10.25 20.89 21.11
C VAL A 181 -11.73 20.62 20.86
N ASP A 182 -12.17 19.37 21.08
CA ASP A 182 -13.59 19.04 21.13
C ASP A 182 -13.95 18.34 22.45
N GLU A 183 -15.16 18.62 22.93
CA GLU A 183 -15.77 17.85 24.01
C GLU A 183 -16.41 16.61 23.40
N THR A 184 -16.00 15.44 23.87
CA THR A 184 -16.73 14.20 23.65
C THR A 184 -17.47 13.85 24.95
N GLU A 185 -18.55 13.09 24.86
CA GLU A 185 -19.42 12.70 26.00
C GLU A 185 -18.65 12.06 27.18
N SER A 186 -17.41 11.61 26.96
CA SER A 186 -16.50 11.00 27.95
C SER A 186 -15.24 11.83 28.27
N GLY A 187 -15.17 13.12 27.93
CA GLY A 187 -14.09 14.04 28.34
C GLY A 187 -13.50 14.89 27.19
N TRP A 188 -12.44 15.64 27.52
CA TRP A 188 -11.73 16.51 26.58
C TRP A 188 -10.80 15.71 25.66
N SER A 189 -10.96 15.83 24.33
CA SER A 189 -9.98 15.33 23.36
C SER A 189 -9.21 16.49 22.75
N VAL A 190 -7.88 16.47 22.90
CA VAL A 190 -6.99 17.44 22.26
C VAL A 190 -6.26 16.76 21.11
N ARG A 191 -6.44 17.25 19.88
CA ARG A 191 -5.72 16.73 18.69
C ARG A 191 -4.89 17.84 18.06
N LYS A 192 -3.58 17.59 17.92
CA LYS A 192 -2.70 18.44 17.11
C LYS A 192 -3.11 18.30 15.64
N ARG A 193 -3.29 19.41 14.91
CA ARG A 193 -3.48 19.34 13.46
C ARG A 193 -2.24 18.69 12.85
N GLN A 194 -2.37 17.48 12.30
CA GLN A 194 -1.43 17.01 11.29
C GLN A 194 -1.64 17.93 10.08
N THR A 195 -0.55 18.45 9.54
CA THR A 195 -0.52 19.42 8.44
C THR A 195 -1.29 18.88 7.24
N LEU A 196 -2.58 19.21 7.18
CA LEU A 196 -3.43 18.97 6.02
C LEU A 196 -3.11 20.09 5.04
N PHE A 197 -2.18 19.83 4.13
CA PHE A 197 -2.03 20.61 2.91
C PHE A 197 -3.37 20.55 2.15
N TRP A 198 -4.18 21.59 2.35
CA TRP A 198 -5.26 21.90 1.43
C TRP A 198 -4.59 22.50 0.19
N ILE A 199 -4.44 21.68 -0.84
CA ILE A 199 -4.18 22.22 -2.18
C ILE A 199 -5.45 22.96 -2.60
N VAL A 200 -5.21 24.23 -2.86
CA VAL A 200 -6.10 25.27 -3.36
C VAL A 200 -6.83 24.79 -4.62
N LEU A 201 -8.08 25.25 -4.75
CA LEU A 201 -8.87 25.20 -5.99
C LEU A 201 -8.09 25.72 -7.20
#